data_AF-A0A061AZ53-F1
#
_entry.id   AF-A0A061AZ53-F1
#
_cell.length_a   1.000
_cell.length_b   1.000
_cell.length_c   1.000
_cell.angle_alpha   90.00
_cell.angle_beta   90.00
_cell.angle_gamma   90.00
#
_symmetry.space_group_name_H-M   'P 1'
#
loop_
_entity.id
_entity.type
_entity.pdbx_description
1 polymer ?
#
loop_
_entity_poly.entity_id
_entity_poly.type
_entity_poly.pdbx_seq_one_letter_code
_entity_poly.pdbx_strand_id
1 'polypeptide(L)'
;MPLVLDLRAQLADRVHRARALIEYINVNGVLGKLAQHARRQLSWDAERLAAAVALWHNQNARLGSGSSILSDAILQYMDEIGEGFGEDSLRLFFRTKVSGLGNVLEEVTRRAKAVAESTQASAEEKSMHLREASEAVLLALIAVARHRKETSSHYGLDSSSIPSEP
;
A
#
# COMPACT_ATOMS: atom_id res chain seq x y z
N MET A 1 -21.41 -13.26 5.38
CA MET A 1 -20.71 -12.18 4.65
C MET A 1 -20.83 -10.80 5.33
N PRO A 2 -20.20 -10.54 6.51
CA PRO A 2 -20.08 -9.19 7.07
C PRO A 2 -18.66 -8.59 7.08
N LEU A 3 -17.61 -9.40 6.88
CA LEU A 3 -16.21 -9.02 7.18
C LEU A 3 -15.52 -8.15 6.12
N VAL A 4 -15.97 -8.20 4.85
CA VAL A 4 -15.37 -7.42 3.75
C VAL A 4 -15.82 -5.95 3.78
N LEU A 5 -17.06 -5.69 4.19
CA LEU A 5 -17.62 -4.34 4.32
C LEU A 5 -16.91 -3.55 5.43
N ASP A 6 -16.50 -4.24 6.49
CA ASP A 6 -15.83 -3.66 7.66
C ASP A 6 -14.44 -3.12 7.30
N LEU A 7 -13.59 -3.89 6.62
CA LEU A 7 -12.24 -3.42 6.27
C LEU A 7 -12.24 -2.23 5.29
N ARG A 8 -13.19 -2.21 4.34
CA ARG A 8 -13.35 -1.04 3.45
C ARG A 8 -13.73 0.22 4.24
N ALA A 9 -14.64 0.09 5.21
CA ALA A 9 -15.04 1.20 6.08
C ALA A 9 -13.87 1.65 6.97
N GLN A 10 -13.07 0.73 7.51
CA GLN A 10 -11.89 1.03 8.32
C GLN A 10 -10.80 1.77 7.52
N LEU A 11 -10.50 1.32 6.28
CA LEU A 11 -9.56 2.03 5.42
C LEU A 11 -10.08 3.42 5.03
N ALA A 12 -11.38 3.54 4.73
CA ALA A 12 -12.00 4.83 4.43
C ALA A 12 -11.93 5.80 5.63
N ASP A 13 -12.18 5.32 6.85
CA ASP A 13 -12.04 6.10 8.08
C ASP A 13 -10.59 6.57 8.30
N ARG A 14 -9.59 5.69 8.07
CA ARG A 14 -8.17 6.08 8.15
C ARG A 14 -7.81 7.15 7.12
N VAL A 15 -8.28 7.04 5.89
CA VAL A 15 -8.10 8.07 4.85
C VAL A 15 -8.76 9.38 5.26
N HIS A 16 -9.98 9.33 5.81
CA HIS A 16 -10.69 10.51 6.29
C HIS A 16 -9.92 11.20 7.42
N ARG A 17 -9.42 10.44 8.41
CA ARG A 17 -8.62 10.98 9.52
C ARG A 17 -7.30 11.60 9.06
N ALA A 18 -6.59 10.96 8.12
CA ALA A 18 -5.36 11.52 7.55
C ALA A 18 -5.62 12.86 6.86
N ARG A 19 -6.72 12.95 6.10
CA ARG A 19 -7.16 14.19 5.47
C ARG A 19 -7.58 15.27 6.48
N ALA A 20 -8.38 14.91 7.47
CA ALA A 20 -8.83 15.83 8.51
C ALA A 20 -7.64 16.40 9.32
N LEU A 21 -6.61 15.58 9.56
CA LEU A 21 -5.39 16.01 10.25
C LEU A 21 -4.65 17.10 9.47
N ILE A 22 -4.40 16.90 8.17
CA ILE A 22 -3.68 17.89 7.37
C ILE A 22 -4.52 19.17 7.15
N GLU A 23 -5.84 19.04 7.01
CA GLU A 23 -6.76 20.18 6.96
C GLU A 23 -6.72 20.97 8.27
N TYR A 24 -6.77 20.31 9.43
CA TYR A 24 -6.67 20.96 10.73
C TYR A 24 -5.33 21.69 10.91
N ILE A 25 -4.22 21.07 10.53
CA ILE A 25 -2.88 21.70 10.57
C ILE A 25 -2.83 22.96 9.72
N ASN A 26 -3.45 22.92 8.52
CA ASN A 26 -3.51 24.05 7.61
C ASN A 26 -4.39 25.19 8.11
N VAL A 27 -5.59 24.90 8.63
CA VAL A 27 -6.52 25.91 9.18
C VAL A 27 -5.89 26.68 10.35
N ASN A 28 -5.08 26.00 11.17
CA ASN A 28 -4.39 26.63 12.30
C ASN A 28 -3.09 27.36 11.90
N GLY A 29 -2.69 27.34 10.62
CA GLY A 29 -1.47 28.00 10.15
C GLY A 29 -0.17 27.47 10.74
N VAL A 30 -0.19 26.26 11.33
CA VAL A 30 0.98 25.67 12.02
C VAL A 30 1.85 24.81 11.10
N LEU A 31 1.47 24.65 9.83
CA LEU A 31 2.25 23.90 8.84
C LEU A 31 3.70 24.40 8.73
N GLY A 32 3.91 25.72 8.77
CA GLY A 32 5.24 26.33 8.74
C GLY A 32 6.09 26.08 9.99
N LYS A 33 5.47 25.68 11.12
CA LYS A 33 6.17 25.31 12.36
C LYS A 33 6.57 23.83 12.36
N LEU A 34 6.02 23.02 11.46
CA LEU A 34 6.40 21.62 11.32
C LEU A 34 7.71 21.49 10.55
N ALA A 35 8.64 20.72 11.12
CA ALA A 35 9.86 20.31 10.43
C ALA A 35 9.51 19.68 9.07
N GLN A 36 10.35 19.92 8.06
CA GLN A 36 10.13 19.40 6.71
C GLN A 36 10.03 17.86 6.70
N HIS A 37 10.81 17.19 7.55
CA HIS A 37 10.72 15.74 7.75
C HIS A 37 9.32 15.30 8.19
N ALA A 38 8.72 15.99 9.18
CA ALA A 38 7.38 15.64 9.66
C ALA A 38 6.31 15.83 8.58
N ARG A 39 6.43 16.89 7.77
CA ARG A 39 5.53 17.13 6.62
C ARG A 39 5.64 16.03 5.56
N ARG A 40 6.87 15.59 5.25
CA ARG A 40 7.12 14.46 4.33
C ARG A 40 6.55 13.16 4.88
N GLN A 41 6.77 12.86 6.16
CA GLN A 41 6.25 11.66 6.80
C GLN A 41 4.72 11.59 6.72
N LEU A 42 4.03 12.69 7.02
CA LEU A 42 2.56 12.76 6.90
C LEU A 42 2.09 12.52 5.46
N SER A 43 2.81 13.08 4.48
CA SER A 43 2.53 12.84 3.06
C SER A 43 2.73 11.36 2.69
N TRP A 44 3.84 10.74 3.12
CA TRP A 44 4.13 9.34 2.84
C TRP A 44 3.13 8.38 3.49
N ASP A 45 2.73 8.65 4.72
CA ASP A 45 1.71 7.82 5.39
C ASP A 45 0.35 7.91 4.68
N ALA A 46 -0.01 9.08 4.15
CA ALA A 46 -1.20 9.25 3.32
C ALA A 46 -1.06 8.57 1.93
N GLU A 47 0.11 8.63 1.32
CA GLU A 47 0.43 7.92 0.07
C GLU A 47 0.33 6.39 0.24
N ARG A 48 0.90 5.84 1.32
CA ARG A 48 0.81 4.42 1.67
C ARG A 48 -0.64 3.98 1.93
N LEU A 49 -1.44 4.81 2.57
CA LEU A 49 -2.88 4.57 2.74
C LEU A 49 -3.62 4.51 1.40
N ALA A 50 -3.32 5.43 0.47
CA ALA A 50 -3.92 5.42 -0.86
C ALA A 50 -3.56 4.15 -1.65
N ALA A 51 -2.29 3.73 -1.59
CA ALA A 51 -1.83 2.48 -2.19
C ALA A 51 -2.49 1.26 -1.55
N ALA A 52 -2.60 1.20 -0.23
CA ALA A 52 -3.25 0.11 0.48
C ALA A 52 -4.74 -0.01 0.10
N VAL A 53 -5.45 1.10 -0.07
CA VAL A 53 -6.84 1.10 -0.57
C VAL A 53 -6.92 0.50 -1.98
N ALA A 54 -6.05 0.94 -2.89
CA ALA A 54 -6.02 0.43 -4.27
C ALA A 54 -5.73 -1.08 -4.33
N LEU A 55 -4.74 -1.53 -3.56
CA LEU A 55 -4.35 -2.94 -3.47
C LEU A 55 -5.44 -3.81 -2.83
N TRP A 56 -6.08 -3.34 -1.75
CA TRP A 56 -7.21 -4.04 -1.14
C TRP A 56 -8.38 -4.19 -2.11
N HIS A 57 -8.69 -3.16 -2.90
CA HIS A 57 -9.72 -3.25 -3.93
C HIS A 57 -9.36 -4.28 -5.01
N ASN A 58 -8.11 -4.32 -5.45
CA ASN A 58 -7.65 -5.32 -6.42
C ASN A 58 -7.72 -6.74 -5.84
N GLN A 59 -7.26 -6.92 -4.61
CA GLN A 59 -7.31 -8.20 -3.92
C GLN A 59 -8.74 -8.70 -3.71
N ASN A 60 -9.65 -7.81 -3.34
CA ASN A 60 -11.07 -8.15 -3.18
C ASN A 60 -11.74 -8.54 -4.49
N ALA A 61 -11.39 -7.87 -5.60
CA ALA A 61 -11.91 -8.24 -6.92
C ALA A 61 -11.46 -9.65 -7.33
N ARG A 62 -10.38 -10.16 -6.72
CA ARG A 62 -9.82 -11.50 -6.93
C ARG A 62 -10.23 -12.51 -5.87
N LEU A 63 -11.00 -12.14 -4.84
CA LEU A 63 -11.51 -13.07 -3.82
C LEU A 63 -12.45 -14.09 -4.50
N GLY A 64 -11.88 -15.19 -4.95
CA GLY A 64 -12.53 -16.22 -5.76
C GLY A 64 -11.63 -16.88 -6.81
N SER A 65 -10.48 -16.28 -7.16
CA SER A 65 -9.59 -16.80 -8.23
C SER A 65 -8.39 -17.64 -7.74
N GLY A 66 -8.34 -18.04 -6.45
CA GLY A 66 -7.23 -18.83 -5.89
C GLY A 66 -6.13 -18.00 -5.22
N SER A 67 -4.93 -18.59 -5.07
CA SER A 67 -3.75 -17.95 -4.47
C SER A 67 -3.26 -16.76 -5.31
N SER A 68 -2.88 -15.67 -4.63
CA SER A 68 -2.40 -14.44 -5.25
C SER A 68 -0.98 -14.15 -4.78
N ILE A 69 -0.10 -13.75 -5.69
CA ILE A 69 1.28 -13.39 -5.34
C ILE A 69 1.34 -12.25 -4.32
N LEU A 70 0.34 -11.35 -4.34
CA LEU A 70 0.20 -10.26 -3.38
C LEU A 70 -0.21 -10.80 -2.00
N SER A 71 -1.18 -11.72 -1.94
CA SER A 71 -1.56 -12.38 -0.69
C SER A 71 -0.38 -13.12 -0.07
N ASP A 72 0.36 -13.88 -0.87
CA ASP A 72 1.49 -14.66 -0.38
C ASP A 72 2.63 -13.76 0.13
N ALA A 73 2.86 -12.62 -0.53
CA ALA A 73 3.81 -11.61 -0.08
C ALA A 73 3.38 -10.96 1.25
N ILE A 74 2.09 -10.66 1.41
CA ILE A 74 1.55 -10.12 2.67
C ILE A 74 1.69 -11.15 3.80
N LEU A 75 1.34 -12.41 3.55
CA LEU A 75 1.44 -13.47 4.54
C LEU A 75 2.89 -13.67 4.99
N GLN A 76 3.83 -13.73 4.04
CA GLN A 76 5.26 -13.81 4.33
C GLN A 76 5.74 -12.64 5.20
N TYR A 77 5.36 -11.41 4.86
CA TYR A 77 5.72 -10.23 5.65
C TYR A 77 5.13 -10.31 7.07
N MET A 78 3.89 -10.76 7.21
CA MET A 78 3.23 -10.93 8.51
C MET A 78 3.91 -12.02 9.35
N ASP A 79 4.37 -13.11 8.74
CA ASP A 79 5.17 -14.15 9.38
C ASP A 79 6.51 -13.60 9.86
N GLU A 80 7.21 -12.81 9.02
CA GLU A 80 8.51 -12.21 9.35
C GLU A 80 8.45 -11.25 10.54
N ILE A 81 7.35 -10.51 10.71
CA ILE A 81 7.13 -9.63 11.87
C ILE A 81 6.50 -10.34 13.08
N GLY A 82 6.27 -11.66 12.99
CA GLY A 82 5.70 -12.47 14.08
C GLY A 82 4.19 -12.32 14.29
N GLU A 83 3.48 -11.67 13.36
CA GLU A 83 2.02 -11.46 13.41
C GLU A 83 1.25 -12.38 12.44
N GLY A 84 1.91 -13.39 11.89
CA GLY A 84 1.33 -14.35 10.95
C GLY A 84 0.39 -15.40 11.54
N PHE A 85 0.41 -15.59 12.87
CA PHE A 85 -0.31 -16.65 13.57
C PHE A 85 -1.81 -16.36 13.83
N GLY A 86 -2.39 -15.36 13.17
CA GLY A 86 -3.80 -14.97 13.33
C GLY A 86 -4.73 -15.57 12.27
N GLU A 87 -6.02 -15.68 12.59
CA GLU A 87 -7.08 -16.18 11.67
C GLU A 87 -7.24 -15.33 10.39
N ASP A 88 -6.64 -14.12 10.32
CA ASP A 88 -6.69 -13.28 9.13
C ASP A 88 -5.53 -12.25 9.06
N SER A 89 -4.31 -12.77 8.87
CA SER A 89 -3.09 -11.96 8.74
C SER A 89 -3.17 -10.95 7.59
N LEU A 90 -3.91 -11.27 6.52
CA LEU A 90 -4.11 -10.39 5.38
C LEU A 90 -4.97 -9.17 5.75
N ARG A 91 -6.12 -9.36 6.42
CA ARG A 91 -6.92 -8.22 6.90
C ARG A 91 -6.20 -7.45 8.00
N LEU A 92 -5.47 -8.14 8.88
CA LEU A 92 -4.69 -7.49 9.94
C LEU A 92 -3.63 -6.54 9.37
N PHE A 93 -2.98 -6.94 8.27
CA PHE A 93 -2.02 -6.11 7.55
C PHE A 93 -2.66 -4.80 7.08
N PHE A 94 -3.74 -4.86 6.30
CA PHE A 94 -4.42 -3.65 5.80
C PHE A 94 -4.98 -2.78 6.94
N ARG A 95 -5.38 -3.39 8.05
CA ARG A 95 -5.88 -2.67 9.22
C ARG A 95 -4.78 -1.92 9.96
N THR A 96 -3.61 -2.52 10.15
CA THR A 96 -2.63 -2.03 11.15
C THR A 96 -1.20 -1.86 10.64
N LYS A 97 -0.78 -2.56 9.58
CA LYS A 97 0.62 -2.64 9.12
C LYS A 97 0.88 -2.03 7.74
N VAL A 98 0.02 -1.12 7.29
CA VAL A 98 0.18 -0.38 6.02
C VAL A 98 1.51 0.38 5.92
N SER A 99 2.17 0.68 7.05
CA SER A 99 3.52 1.25 7.04
C SER A 99 4.56 0.33 6.39
N GLY A 100 4.35 -0.98 6.45
CA GLY A 100 5.21 -2.00 5.83
C GLY A 100 4.91 -2.27 4.36
N LEU A 101 4.08 -1.44 3.71
CA LEU A 101 3.65 -1.69 2.34
C LEU A 101 4.81 -1.70 1.33
N GLY A 102 5.86 -0.90 1.56
CA GLY A 102 7.08 -0.93 0.74
C GLY A 102 7.72 -2.32 0.74
N ASN A 103 7.90 -2.92 1.91
CA ASN A 103 8.49 -4.25 2.06
C ASN A 103 7.63 -5.33 1.37
N VAL A 104 6.31 -5.23 1.46
CA VAL A 104 5.39 -6.15 0.75
C VAL A 104 5.55 -6.01 -0.76
N LEU A 105 5.68 -4.80 -1.31
CA LEU A 105 5.89 -4.61 -2.75
C LEU A 105 7.25 -5.14 -3.19
N GLU A 106 8.29 -4.94 -2.37
CA GLU A 106 9.60 -5.57 -2.61
C GLU A 106 9.47 -7.10 -2.65
N GLU A 107 8.71 -7.68 -1.72
CA GLU A 107 8.44 -9.11 -1.68
C GLU A 107 7.71 -9.63 -2.92
N VAL A 108 6.70 -8.89 -3.38
CA VAL A 108 6.00 -9.18 -4.63
C VAL A 108 6.99 -9.21 -5.81
N THR A 109 7.88 -8.22 -5.90
CA THR A 109 8.88 -8.19 -6.99
C THR A 109 9.90 -9.31 -6.87
N ARG A 110 10.32 -9.67 -5.65
CA ARG A 110 11.24 -10.78 -5.38
C ARG A 110 10.64 -12.10 -5.83
N ARG A 111 9.38 -12.36 -5.47
CA ARG A 111 8.63 -13.56 -5.88
C ARG A 111 8.43 -13.62 -7.39
N ALA A 112 8.08 -12.50 -8.00
CA ALA A 112 7.91 -12.41 -9.45
C ALA A 112 9.20 -12.76 -10.21
N LYS A 113 10.36 -12.28 -9.75
CA LYS A 113 11.66 -12.64 -10.30
C LYS A 113 11.97 -14.12 -10.13
N ALA A 114 11.75 -14.66 -8.92
CA ALA A 114 11.97 -16.08 -8.65
C ALA A 114 11.12 -17.00 -9.55
N VAL A 115 9.86 -16.64 -9.79
CA VAL A 115 8.99 -17.39 -10.71
C VAL A 115 9.49 -17.29 -12.16
N ALA A 116 9.92 -16.12 -12.61
CA ALA A 116 10.46 -15.93 -13.96
C ALA A 116 11.71 -16.80 -14.21
N GLU A 117 12.61 -16.84 -13.24
CA GLU A 117 13.88 -17.58 -13.28
C GLU A 117 13.70 -19.09 -13.07
N SER A 118 12.58 -19.53 -12.47
CA SER A 118 12.34 -20.95 -12.22
C SER A 118 12.31 -21.78 -13.51
N THR A 119 13.05 -22.88 -13.57
CA THR A 119 13.03 -23.79 -14.74
C THR A 119 11.83 -24.72 -14.74
N GLN A 120 11.14 -24.84 -13.59
CA GLN A 120 10.06 -25.80 -13.36
C GLN A 120 8.65 -25.24 -13.62
N ALA A 121 8.45 -23.91 -13.58
CA ALA A 121 7.14 -23.32 -13.81
C ALA A 121 6.77 -23.30 -15.29
N SER A 122 5.49 -23.56 -15.57
CA SER A 122 4.93 -23.44 -16.93
C SER A 122 5.05 -21.99 -17.42
N ALA A 123 5.16 -21.80 -18.74
CA ALA A 123 5.13 -20.47 -19.34
C ALA A 123 3.83 -19.71 -19.00
N GLU A 124 2.73 -20.43 -18.83
CA GLU A 124 1.43 -19.85 -18.45
C GLU A 124 1.44 -19.36 -16.99
N GLU A 125 1.96 -20.15 -16.06
CA GLU A 125 2.11 -19.77 -14.65
C GLU A 125 3.03 -18.56 -14.49
N LYS A 126 4.16 -18.56 -15.21
CA LYS A 126 5.08 -17.41 -15.25
C LYS A 126 4.39 -16.14 -15.72
N SER A 127 3.67 -16.22 -16.83
CA SER A 127 2.93 -15.09 -17.39
C SER A 127 1.87 -14.58 -16.41
N MET A 128 1.13 -15.49 -15.77
CA MET A 128 0.09 -15.16 -14.80
C MET A 128 0.67 -14.44 -13.57
N HIS A 129 1.71 -14.99 -12.94
CA HIS A 129 2.33 -14.40 -11.75
C HIS A 129 3.05 -13.08 -12.05
N LEU A 130 3.74 -12.97 -13.20
CA LEU A 130 4.38 -11.74 -13.62
C LEU A 130 3.36 -10.63 -13.89
N ARG A 131 2.26 -10.97 -14.57
CA ARG A 131 1.17 -10.02 -14.80
C ARG A 131 0.57 -9.54 -13.48
N GLU A 132 0.28 -10.46 -12.57
CA GLU A 132 -0.28 -10.12 -11.27
C GLU A 132 0.64 -9.22 -10.45
N ALA A 133 1.93 -9.56 -10.35
CA ALA A 133 2.91 -8.75 -9.65
C ALA A 133 3.05 -7.36 -10.27
N SER A 134 3.11 -7.28 -11.61
CA SER A 134 3.21 -6.01 -12.34
C SER A 134 1.97 -5.15 -12.10
N GLU A 135 0.78 -5.74 -12.14
CA GLU A 135 -0.48 -5.04 -11.86
C GLU A 135 -0.51 -4.50 -10.42
N ALA A 136 -0.11 -5.31 -9.42
CA ALA A 136 -0.07 -4.87 -8.03
C ALA A 136 0.87 -3.67 -7.82
N VAL A 137 2.10 -3.76 -8.35
CA VAL A 137 3.09 -2.68 -8.26
C VAL A 137 2.62 -1.41 -8.99
N LEU A 138 2.09 -1.56 -10.21
CA LEU A 138 1.57 -0.42 -10.98
C LEU A 138 0.39 0.24 -10.27
N LEU A 139 -0.54 -0.53 -9.73
CA LEU A 139 -1.68 0.00 -8.99
C LEU A 139 -1.24 0.81 -7.76
N ALA A 140 -0.27 0.29 -7.00
CA ALA A 140 0.28 0.99 -5.85
C ALA A 140 0.95 2.31 -6.28
N LEU A 141 1.84 2.27 -7.28
CA LEU A 141 2.58 3.45 -7.75
C LEU A 141 1.67 4.50 -8.37
N ILE A 142 0.65 4.10 -9.15
CA ILE A 142 -0.34 5.03 -9.72
C ILE A 142 -1.16 5.69 -8.62
N ALA A 143 -1.57 4.93 -7.59
CA ALA A 143 -2.32 5.47 -6.46
C ALA A 143 -1.49 6.51 -5.69
N VAL A 144 -0.21 6.22 -5.42
CA VAL A 144 0.74 7.15 -4.79
C VAL A 144 0.93 8.40 -5.65
N ALA A 145 1.24 8.24 -6.93
CA ALA A 145 1.50 9.37 -7.84
C ALA A 145 0.28 10.29 -7.97
N ARG A 146 -0.92 9.70 -8.04
CA ARG A 146 -2.18 10.45 -8.05
C ARG A 146 -2.39 11.20 -6.74
N HIS A 147 -2.23 10.52 -5.60
CA HIS A 147 -2.38 11.15 -4.29
C HIS A 147 -1.43 12.33 -4.14
N ARG A 148 -0.15 12.14 -4.47
CA ARG A 148 0.88 13.18 -4.43
C ARG A 148 0.53 14.39 -5.28
N LYS A 149 0.02 14.17 -6.49
CA LYS A 149 -0.42 15.26 -7.38
C LYS A 149 -1.57 16.06 -6.76
N GLU A 150 -2.50 15.38 -6.10
CA GLU A 150 -3.67 16.01 -5.46
C GLU A 150 -3.32 16.71 -4.14
N THR A 151 -2.33 16.22 -3.37
CA THR A 151 -2.09 16.68 -1.99
C THR A 151 -0.77 17.39 -1.73
N SER A 152 0.16 17.45 -2.70
CA SER A 152 1.47 18.12 -2.55
C SER A 152 1.40 19.54 -1.96
N SER A 153 0.44 20.35 -2.43
CA SER A 153 0.20 21.71 -1.94
C SER A 153 -0.28 21.74 -0.49
N HIS A 154 -1.11 20.78 -0.08
CA HIS A 154 -1.64 20.69 1.29
C HIS A 154 -0.56 20.36 2.32
N TYR A 155 0.52 19.68 1.91
CA TYR A 155 1.67 19.37 2.77
C TYR A 155 2.80 20.41 2.69
N GLY A 156 2.67 21.43 1.84
CA GLY A 156 3.72 22.43 1.61
C GLY A 156 5.02 21.81 1.10
N LEU A 157 4.89 20.81 0.23
CA LEU A 157 5.99 20.14 -0.45
C LEU A 157 6.11 20.74 -1.86
N ASP A 158 7.14 21.55 -2.10
CA ASP A 158 7.38 22.13 -3.43
C ASP A 158 7.67 21.03 -4.46
N SER A 159 7.04 21.14 -5.62
CA SER A 159 7.12 20.18 -6.74
C SER A 159 8.51 20.02 -7.35
N SER A 160 9.48 20.85 -6.97
CA SER A 160 10.84 20.89 -7.52
C SER A 160 11.86 20.00 -6.80
N SER A 161 11.50 19.38 -5.67
CA SER A 161 12.44 18.54 -4.91
C SER A 161 11.74 17.37 -4.21
N ILE A 162 11.32 16.38 -4.98
CA ILE A 162 10.80 15.14 -4.42
C ILE A 162 11.80 14.02 -4.73
N PRO A 163 12.74 13.71 -3.81
CA PRO A 163 13.39 12.41 -3.85
C PRO A 163 12.30 11.36 -3.67
N SER A 164 12.36 10.31 -4.47
CA SER A 164 11.70 9.04 -4.19
C SER A 164 11.96 8.66 -2.73
N GLU A 165 10.96 8.11 -2.06
CA GLU A 165 11.18 7.38 -0.81
C GLU A 165 12.36 6.40 -1.03
N PRO A 166 13.30 6.24 -0.07
CA PRO A 166 14.32 5.20 -0.16
C PRO A 166 13.69 3.80 -0.26
#